data_AF-A0A328PP78-F1
#
_entry.id   AF-A0A328PP78-F1
#
_cell.length_a   1.000
_cell.length_b   1.000
_cell.length_c   1.000
_cell.angle_alpha   90.00
_cell.angle_beta   90.00
_cell.angle_gamma   90.00
#
_symmetry.space_group_name_H-M   'P 1'
#
loop_
_entity.id
_entity.type
_entity.pdbx_description
1 polymer ?
#
loop_
_entity_poly.entity_id
_entity_poly.type
_entity_poly.pdbx_seq_one_letter_code
_entity_poly.pdbx_strand_id
1 'polypeptide(L)'
;MNKIDLLVVGGGPAGLSAALAAAKYGIKVTLAEERDFLGGQLIKQTHRFFGSEKEYAGTRGINILNKLINEIKSSKNIDLLLSSRVLGIYEDNITTILSDNKMKKFSPKAIIFATGASEKFLLFENNDLPGIFGAGAVQTLMNVYGVLPAKNVLMIGSGNIGLIVSYQLLQAGVKVSAILEAAPRIGGYSVHASKLRRLGIPILTSHTIKKAVGKEKVEGAIICELDENWKEVENSEKYIECDSICLSVGLTPLIDLLKQRHVKTTYVPELGGYVPLRDENMETSVKGLFVVGDASGIEEATAAMIEGQLSGLTVAKRIQNNKTEEIEEKIKEAKDELILLRSGPVGEKVRKGLAKIGLNHGKNYDISLSKEELNISYLMKTGIPSKENLESKLPKDEKIFDKGPIAISECFQRFPCDPCVKSCTFNAISERDNINNVPYVDFEKCTGCRVCVSKCPGLAMFVIHKNYSESTSLVTMPYEFLPRPIKGQTVKVLDREGKYICDGKVISILDGKFQDKTAAVSIEVPKGLHNEARNFIVEDSIYV
;
A
#
# COMPACT_ATOMS: atom_id res chain seq x y z
N MET A 1 33.82 -14.06 19.40
CA MET A 1 33.46 -12.94 18.48
C MET A 1 33.34 -13.54 17.10
N ASN A 2 32.15 -13.49 16.50
CA ASN A 2 31.90 -14.17 15.23
C ASN A 2 32.22 -13.23 14.07
N LYS A 3 33.17 -13.61 13.21
CA LYS A 3 33.46 -12.89 11.97
C LYS A 3 32.46 -13.32 10.91
N ILE A 4 31.77 -12.36 10.28
CA ILE A 4 30.74 -12.62 9.26
C ILE A 4 30.92 -11.67 8.08
N ASP A 5 30.47 -12.06 6.89
CA ASP A 5 30.62 -11.22 5.70
C ASP A 5 29.61 -10.07 5.73
N LEU A 6 28.33 -10.38 5.91
CA LEU A 6 27.25 -9.40 5.95
C LEU A 6 26.32 -9.65 7.15
N LEU A 7 26.04 -8.59 7.92
CA LEU A 7 24.96 -8.55 8.89
C LEU A 7 23.78 -7.75 8.32
N VAL A 8 22.59 -8.34 8.24
CA VAL A 8 21.34 -7.65 7.94
C VAL A 8 20.56 -7.46 9.24
N VAL A 9 20.18 -6.22 9.56
CA VAL A 9 19.44 -5.87 10.78
C VAL A 9 17.98 -5.58 10.43
N GLY A 10 17.08 -6.50 10.79
CA GLY A 10 15.65 -6.45 10.52
C GLY A 10 15.20 -7.44 9.46
N GLY A 11 14.19 -8.25 9.77
CA GLY A 11 13.58 -9.28 8.92
C GLY A 11 12.33 -8.81 8.18
N GLY A 12 12.22 -7.50 7.91
CA GLY A 12 11.17 -6.92 7.06
C GLY A 12 11.45 -7.08 5.56
N PRO A 13 10.55 -6.58 4.67
CA PRO A 13 10.69 -6.74 3.22
C PRO A 13 12.07 -6.30 2.68
N ALA A 14 12.57 -5.13 3.11
CA ALA A 14 13.88 -4.64 2.68
C ALA A 14 15.03 -5.55 3.13
N GLY A 15 15.01 -6.01 4.37
CA GLY A 15 16.04 -6.90 4.92
C GLY A 15 16.03 -8.28 4.27
N LEU A 16 14.85 -8.86 4.04
CA LEU A 16 14.70 -10.12 3.32
C LEU A 16 15.24 -10.02 1.89
N SER A 17 14.87 -8.97 1.15
CA SER A 17 15.37 -8.73 -0.21
C SER A 17 16.88 -8.52 -0.24
N ALA A 18 17.43 -7.78 0.72
CA ALA A 18 18.88 -7.57 0.84
C ALA A 18 19.64 -8.87 1.10
N ALA A 19 19.16 -9.69 2.03
CA ALA A 19 19.76 -10.97 2.36
C ALA A 19 19.76 -11.93 1.15
N LEU A 20 18.62 -12.04 0.45
CA LEU A 20 18.48 -12.89 -0.74
C LEU A 20 19.39 -12.42 -1.88
N ALA A 21 19.43 -11.11 -2.15
CA ALA A 21 20.26 -10.55 -3.21
C ALA A 21 21.75 -10.78 -2.97
N ALA A 22 22.24 -10.59 -1.74
CA ALA A 22 23.63 -10.87 -1.40
C ALA A 22 23.95 -12.38 -1.42
N ALA A 23 23.07 -13.21 -0.85
CA ALA A 23 23.25 -14.65 -0.76
C ALA A 23 23.27 -15.35 -2.13
N LYS A 24 22.53 -14.82 -3.12
CA LYS A 24 22.52 -15.30 -4.51
C LYS A 24 23.91 -15.29 -5.14
N TYR A 25 24.76 -14.33 -4.75
CA TYR A 25 26.14 -14.24 -5.23
C TYR A 25 27.13 -14.97 -4.32
N GLY A 26 26.69 -15.60 -3.23
CA GLY A 26 27.54 -16.44 -2.37
C GLY A 26 28.10 -15.71 -1.14
N ILE A 27 27.58 -14.53 -0.81
CA ILE A 27 27.89 -13.85 0.45
C ILE A 27 27.23 -14.59 1.61
N LYS A 28 27.98 -14.88 2.68
CA LYS A 28 27.41 -15.41 3.92
C LYS A 28 26.73 -14.29 4.70
N VAL A 29 25.41 -14.39 4.82
CA VAL A 29 24.57 -13.40 5.47
C VAL A 29 24.13 -13.91 6.84
N THR A 30 24.28 -13.10 7.86
CA THR A 30 23.56 -13.27 9.13
C THR A 30 22.41 -12.27 9.14
N LEU A 31 21.18 -12.73 9.24
CA LEU A 31 19.99 -11.87 9.36
C LEU A 31 19.51 -11.91 10.81
N ALA A 32 19.57 -10.76 11.49
CA ALA A 32 19.09 -10.60 12.85
C ALA A 32 17.70 -9.94 12.88
N GLU A 33 16.75 -10.61 13.51
CA GLU A 33 15.37 -10.14 13.70
C GLU A 33 15.04 -10.22 15.20
N GLU A 34 14.47 -9.14 15.74
CA GLU A 34 14.16 -9.07 17.17
C GLU A 34 12.98 -9.97 17.57
N ARG A 35 12.10 -10.31 16.62
CA ARG A 35 10.95 -11.20 16.81
C ARG A 35 11.32 -12.65 16.52
N ASP A 36 10.46 -13.55 16.98
CA ASP A 36 10.52 -14.99 16.70
C ASP A 36 10.02 -15.35 15.28
N PHE A 37 9.52 -14.38 14.51
CA PHE A 37 9.10 -14.55 13.12
C PHE A 37 9.58 -13.41 12.20
N LEU A 38 9.70 -13.72 10.92
CA LEU A 38 10.06 -12.77 9.86
C LEU A 38 8.82 -12.06 9.29
N GLY A 39 9.07 -10.95 8.59
CA GLY A 39 8.12 -10.36 7.65
C GLY A 39 7.81 -8.89 7.87
N GLY A 40 8.21 -8.32 9.00
CA GLY A 40 8.00 -6.90 9.30
C GLY A 40 6.54 -6.49 9.08
N GLN A 41 6.29 -5.54 8.18
CA GLN A 41 4.92 -5.10 7.86
C GLN A 41 4.19 -6.02 6.87
N LEU A 42 4.89 -6.83 6.05
CA LEU A 42 4.24 -7.69 5.03
C LEU A 42 3.29 -8.73 5.64
N ILE A 43 3.63 -9.25 6.82
CA ILE A 43 2.82 -10.26 7.53
C ILE A 43 1.40 -9.76 7.83
N LYS A 44 1.22 -8.44 7.87
CA LYS A 44 -0.06 -7.79 8.16
C LYS A 44 -0.85 -7.42 6.90
N GLN A 45 -0.26 -7.55 5.71
CA GLN A 45 -0.85 -7.04 4.48
C GLN A 45 -1.69 -8.11 3.77
N THR A 46 -2.97 -8.14 4.11
CA THR A 46 -3.97 -8.97 3.42
C THR A 46 -4.38 -8.41 2.06
N HIS A 47 -4.09 -7.13 1.76
CA HIS A 47 -4.40 -6.48 0.49
C HIS A 47 -3.36 -6.79 -0.60
N ARG A 48 -3.72 -6.60 -1.89
CA ARG A 48 -2.80 -6.74 -3.04
C ARG A 48 -1.92 -5.50 -3.21
N PHE A 49 -0.66 -5.70 -3.58
CA PHE A 49 0.30 -4.61 -3.75
C PHE A 49 0.13 -3.87 -5.08
N PHE A 50 0.51 -2.59 -5.06
CA PHE A 50 0.71 -1.75 -6.25
C PHE A 50 2.19 -1.80 -6.68
N GLY A 51 2.49 -1.31 -7.88
CA GLY A 51 3.80 -1.41 -8.50
C GLY A 51 3.75 -2.26 -9.78
N SER A 52 4.90 -2.79 -10.20
CA SER A 52 4.96 -3.70 -11.33
C SER A 52 4.83 -5.17 -10.89
N GLU A 53 4.31 -6.00 -11.79
CA GLU A 53 4.22 -7.45 -11.57
C GLU A 53 5.59 -8.08 -11.23
N LYS A 54 6.70 -7.52 -11.72
CA LYS A 54 8.07 -8.00 -11.40
C LYS A 54 8.35 -7.95 -9.90
N GLU A 55 7.82 -6.94 -9.21
CA GLU A 55 7.92 -6.75 -7.77
C GLU A 55 6.66 -7.26 -7.04
N TYR A 56 5.98 -8.23 -7.66
CA TYR A 56 4.82 -8.92 -7.12
C TYR A 56 3.55 -8.06 -7.00
N ALA A 57 3.44 -6.94 -7.73
CA ALA A 57 2.19 -6.19 -7.77
C ALA A 57 1.02 -7.09 -8.21
N GLY A 58 -0.16 -6.83 -7.65
CA GLY A 58 -1.29 -7.74 -7.79
C GLY A 58 -1.21 -8.99 -6.90
N THR A 59 -0.15 -9.21 -6.13
CA THR A 59 -0.07 -10.29 -5.12
C THR A 59 -0.36 -9.73 -3.73
N ARG A 60 -1.02 -10.51 -2.86
CA ARG A 60 -1.23 -10.13 -1.46
C ARG A 60 0.08 -10.13 -0.69
N GLY A 61 0.32 -9.14 0.17
CA GLY A 61 1.61 -9.01 0.87
C GLY A 61 2.00 -10.23 1.71
N ILE A 62 1.03 -10.90 2.35
CA ILE A 62 1.25 -12.17 3.05
C ILE A 62 1.77 -13.31 2.13
N ASN A 63 1.35 -13.32 0.86
CA ASN A 63 1.80 -14.33 -0.09
C ASN A 63 3.21 -14.01 -0.61
N ILE A 64 3.52 -12.72 -0.79
CA ILE A 64 4.89 -12.26 -1.08
C ILE A 64 5.83 -12.68 0.05
N LEU A 65 5.42 -12.45 1.30
CA LEU A 65 6.18 -12.86 2.48
C LEU A 65 6.46 -14.37 2.49
N ASN A 66 5.43 -15.19 2.27
CA ASN A 66 5.60 -16.65 2.23
C ASN A 66 6.63 -17.07 1.18
N LYS A 67 6.63 -16.45 0.00
CA LYS A 67 7.63 -16.68 -1.03
C LYS A 67 9.04 -16.32 -0.53
N LEU A 68 9.22 -15.12 0.01
CA LEU A 68 10.53 -14.66 0.52
C LEU A 68 11.05 -15.57 1.65
N ILE A 69 10.21 -15.97 2.60
CA ILE A 69 10.59 -16.87 3.69
C ILE A 69 11.04 -18.23 3.13
N ASN A 70 10.34 -18.77 2.13
CA ASN A 70 10.72 -20.05 1.53
C ASN A 70 12.08 -19.97 0.82
N GLU A 71 12.36 -18.87 0.12
CA GLU A 71 13.67 -18.63 -0.50
C GLU A 71 14.78 -18.49 0.54
N ILE A 72 14.53 -17.74 1.62
CA ILE A 72 15.46 -17.58 2.75
C ILE A 72 15.80 -18.94 3.37
N LYS A 73 14.78 -19.75 3.69
CA LYS A 73 14.96 -21.09 4.29
C LYS A 73 15.67 -22.07 3.37
N SER A 74 15.55 -21.89 2.06
CA SER A 74 16.22 -22.73 1.06
C SER A 74 17.68 -22.34 0.82
N SER A 75 18.08 -21.14 1.25
CA SER A 75 19.43 -20.64 1.06
C SER A 75 20.38 -21.16 2.15
N LYS A 76 21.48 -21.81 1.73
CA LYS A 76 22.57 -22.24 2.64
C LYS A 76 23.51 -21.11 3.05
N ASN A 77 23.36 -19.93 2.43
CA ASN A 77 24.23 -18.78 2.67
C ASN A 77 23.62 -17.79 3.68
N ILE A 78 22.45 -18.11 4.25
CA ILE A 78 21.74 -17.21 5.17
C ILE A 78 21.54 -17.91 6.51
N ASP A 79 22.18 -17.36 7.53
CA ASP A 79 21.99 -17.75 8.92
C ASP A 79 20.95 -16.82 9.57
N LEU A 80 19.86 -17.40 10.09
CA LEU A 80 18.81 -16.64 10.77
C LEU A 80 19.07 -16.57 12.27
N LEU A 81 19.10 -15.35 12.79
CA LEU A 81 19.08 -15.05 14.22
C LEU A 81 17.72 -14.42 14.55
N LEU A 82 16.73 -15.26 14.83
CA LEU A 82 15.42 -14.82 15.34
C LEU A 82 15.50 -14.57 16.85
N SER A 83 14.50 -13.86 17.40
CA SER A 83 14.48 -13.45 18.81
C SER A 83 15.79 -12.80 19.26
N SER A 84 16.41 -12.04 18.36
CA SER A 84 17.77 -11.52 18.48
C SER A 84 17.82 -10.04 18.17
N ARG A 85 17.87 -9.21 19.22
CA ARG A 85 17.85 -7.75 19.10
C ARG A 85 19.25 -7.19 18.99
N VAL A 86 19.50 -6.43 17.93
CA VAL A 86 20.71 -5.61 17.82
C VAL A 86 20.61 -4.45 18.81
N LEU A 87 21.57 -4.34 19.73
CA LEU A 87 21.59 -3.32 20.78
C LEU A 87 22.58 -2.18 20.49
N GLY A 88 23.61 -2.44 19.68
CA GLY A 88 24.58 -1.40 19.36
C GLY A 88 25.53 -1.76 18.23
N ILE A 89 25.96 -0.72 17.51
CA ILE A 89 26.96 -0.76 16.42
C ILE A 89 28.09 0.20 16.80
N TYR A 90 29.29 -0.33 17.04
CA TYR A 90 30.44 0.44 17.52
C TYR A 90 31.36 0.90 16.37
N GLU A 91 32.35 1.76 16.68
CA GLU A 91 33.22 2.41 15.69
C GLU A 91 34.06 1.44 14.84
N ASP A 92 34.39 0.28 15.38
CA ASP A 92 35.10 -0.81 14.71
C ASP A 92 34.15 -1.78 13.98
N ASN A 93 32.88 -1.39 13.82
CA ASN A 93 31.76 -2.17 13.28
C ASN A 93 31.40 -3.40 14.12
N ILE A 94 31.99 -3.60 15.31
CA ILE A 94 31.51 -4.64 16.21
C ILE A 94 30.05 -4.35 16.52
N THR A 95 29.21 -5.36 16.40
CA THR A 95 27.78 -5.29 16.67
C THR A 95 27.45 -6.19 17.85
N THR A 96 26.75 -5.65 18.85
CA THR A 96 26.26 -6.43 19.99
C THR A 96 24.80 -6.78 19.79
N ILE A 97 24.50 -8.08 19.90
CA ILE A 97 23.17 -8.66 19.70
C ILE A 97 22.78 -9.40 20.98
N LEU A 98 21.63 -9.05 21.54
CA LEU A 98 20.99 -9.81 22.61
C LEU A 98 20.18 -10.95 22.00
N SER A 99 20.55 -12.18 22.30
CA SER A 99 19.96 -13.39 21.75
C SER A 99 19.97 -14.45 22.83
N ASP A 100 18.81 -15.06 23.13
CA ASP A 100 18.63 -16.03 24.23
C ASP A 100 19.09 -15.48 25.60
N ASN A 101 18.76 -14.21 25.89
CA ASN A 101 19.23 -13.47 27.07
C ASN A 101 20.78 -13.42 27.22
N LYS A 102 21.52 -13.65 26.15
CA LYS A 102 22.98 -13.56 26.11
C LYS A 102 23.41 -12.48 25.13
N MET A 103 24.35 -11.64 25.54
CA MET A 103 24.99 -10.71 24.62
C MET A 103 26.05 -11.44 23.78
N LYS A 104 25.88 -11.42 22.47
CA LYS A 104 26.80 -11.99 21.49
C LYS A 104 27.43 -10.84 20.69
N LYS A 105 28.73 -10.91 20.43
CA LYS A 105 29.48 -9.92 19.63
C LYS A 105 29.81 -10.47 18.25
N PHE A 106 29.45 -9.71 17.22
CA PHE A 106 29.70 -9.99 15.81
C PHE A 106 30.63 -8.94 15.21
N SER A 107 31.49 -9.35 14.28
CA SER A 107 32.41 -8.48 13.53
C SER A 107 32.12 -8.66 12.03
N PRO A 108 31.13 -7.93 11.49
CA PRO A 108 30.76 -7.97 10.08
C PRO A 108 31.70 -7.15 9.18
N LYS A 109 31.91 -7.60 7.92
CA LYS A 109 32.58 -6.78 6.89
C LYS A 109 31.69 -5.65 6.37
N ALA A 110 30.37 -5.89 6.32
CA ALA A 110 29.36 -4.90 5.97
C ALA A 110 28.07 -5.10 6.80
N ILE A 111 27.31 -4.02 6.99
CA ILE A 111 26.03 -4.03 7.72
C ILE A 111 24.97 -3.38 6.82
N ILE A 112 23.82 -4.04 6.65
CA ILE A 112 22.62 -3.44 6.04
C ILE A 112 21.58 -3.24 7.14
N PHE A 113 21.17 -2.00 7.33
CA PHE A 113 20.24 -1.58 8.36
C PHE A 113 18.82 -1.42 7.78
N ALA A 114 17.89 -2.28 8.19
CA ALA A 114 16.54 -2.43 7.63
C ALA A 114 15.46 -2.48 8.72
N THR A 115 15.58 -1.62 9.74
CA THR A 115 14.72 -1.59 10.95
C THR A 115 13.34 -0.98 10.74
N GLY A 116 13.09 -0.39 9.57
CA GLY A 116 11.80 0.22 9.23
C GLY A 116 11.53 1.52 9.99
N ALA A 117 10.27 1.71 10.38
CA ALA A 117 9.76 2.93 10.98
C ALA A 117 8.72 2.65 12.08
N SER A 118 8.50 3.65 12.93
CA SER A 118 7.45 3.65 13.96
C SER A 118 6.32 4.61 13.61
N GLU A 119 5.15 4.38 14.19
CA GLU A 119 3.98 5.23 14.00
C GLU A 119 4.14 6.59 14.68
N LYS A 120 3.59 7.64 14.05
CA LYS A 120 3.40 8.94 14.68
C LYS A 120 2.06 8.95 15.42
N PHE A 121 2.05 9.65 16.55
CA PHE A 121 0.85 9.87 17.35
C PHE A 121 0.45 11.34 17.28
N LEU A 122 -0.86 11.59 17.32
CA LEU A 122 -1.43 12.93 17.36
C LEU A 122 -1.73 13.31 18.82
N LEU A 123 -1.47 14.56 19.18
CA LEU A 123 -1.86 15.11 20.47
C LEU A 123 -3.27 15.72 20.36
N PHE A 124 -4.16 15.26 21.22
CA PHE A 124 -5.52 15.77 21.37
C PHE A 124 -6.02 15.42 22.79
N GLU A 125 -7.11 16.03 23.24
CA GLU A 125 -7.62 15.78 24.59
C GLU A 125 -8.05 14.32 24.76
N ASN A 126 -7.61 13.67 25.85
CA ASN A 126 -7.84 12.26 26.16
C ASN A 126 -7.26 11.27 25.14
N ASN A 127 -6.15 11.61 24.48
CA ASN A 127 -5.51 10.75 23.48
C ASN A 127 -4.84 9.48 24.05
N ASP A 128 -4.91 9.25 25.36
CA ASP A 128 -4.38 8.11 26.09
C ASP A 128 -5.47 7.09 26.51
N LEU A 129 -6.74 7.36 26.22
CA LEU A 129 -7.84 6.45 26.56
C LEU A 129 -7.67 5.06 25.90
N PRO A 130 -7.91 3.96 26.64
CA PRO A 130 -8.02 2.63 26.05
C PRO A 130 -9.02 2.59 24.89
N GLY A 131 -8.63 1.96 23.78
CA GLY A 131 -9.38 1.98 22.52
C GLY A 131 -8.77 2.91 21.47
N ILE A 132 -7.75 3.71 21.81
CA ILE A 132 -6.94 4.45 20.85
C ILE A 132 -5.76 3.59 20.40
N PHE A 133 -5.66 3.36 19.09
CA PHE A 133 -4.62 2.52 18.50
C PHE A 133 -3.90 3.20 17.35
N GLY A 134 -2.64 2.84 17.10
CA GLY A 134 -2.02 3.04 15.80
C GLY A 134 -2.57 2.04 14.76
N ALA A 135 -2.59 2.43 13.50
CA ALA A 135 -2.98 1.57 12.38
C ALA A 135 -2.17 0.27 12.31
N GLY A 136 -0.87 0.33 12.59
CA GLY A 136 0.02 -0.82 12.66
C GLY A 136 -0.34 -1.78 13.80
N ALA A 137 -0.81 -1.26 14.94
CA ALA A 137 -1.32 -2.05 16.05
C ALA A 137 -2.66 -2.73 15.69
N VAL A 138 -3.60 -1.99 15.10
CA VAL A 138 -4.88 -2.52 14.58
C VAL A 138 -4.65 -3.69 13.62
N GLN A 139 -3.76 -3.51 12.63
CA GLN A 139 -3.44 -4.59 11.70
C GLN A 139 -2.77 -5.79 12.40
N THR A 140 -1.98 -5.55 13.45
CA THR A 140 -1.34 -6.64 14.20
C THR A 140 -2.38 -7.47 14.94
N LEU A 141 -3.29 -6.82 15.69
CA LEU A 141 -4.37 -7.51 16.40
C LEU A 141 -5.22 -8.33 15.42
N MET A 142 -5.68 -7.69 14.36
CA MET A 142 -6.63 -8.28 13.42
C MET A 142 -6.01 -9.32 12.48
N ASN A 143 -4.91 -8.97 11.79
CA ASN A 143 -4.39 -9.81 10.70
C ASN A 143 -3.35 -10.83 11.17
N VAL A 144 -2.71 -10.62 12.32
CA VAL A 144 -1.70 -11.57 12.86
C VAL A 144 -2.31 -12.41 13.97
N TYR A 145 -3.01 -11.79 14.92
CA TYR A 145 -3.56 -12.50 16.08
C TYR A 145 -5.03 -12.89 15.94
N GLY A 146 -5.75 -12.44 14.90
CA GLY A 146 -7.16 -12.76 14.72
C GLY A 146 -8.08 -12.12 15.77
N VAL A 147 -7.63 -11.04 16.41
CA VAL A 147 -8.35 -10.31 17.46
C VAL A 147 -8.94 -9.04 16.87
N LEU A 148 -10.26 -8.86 16.99
CA LEU A 148 -10.89 -7.60 16.61
C LEU A 148 -10.48 -6.50 17.60
N PRO A 149 -10.00 -5.34 17.12
CA PRO A 149 -9.61 -4.24 18.01
C PRO A 149 -10.82 -3.57 18.66
N ALA A 150 -11.96 -3.54 17.96
CA ALA A 150 -13.18 -2.84 18.36
C ALA A 150 -14.37 -3.26 17.44
N LYS A 151 -15.58 -2.75 17.70
CA LYS A 151 -16.76 -2.96 16.82
C LYS A 151 -17.04 -1.79 15.89
N ASN A 152 -16.66 -0.57 16.27
CA ASN A 152 -16.91 0.66 15.52
C ASN A 152 -15.74 1.64 15.64
N VAL A 153 -14.97 1.80 14.57
CA VAL A 153 -13.72 2.56 14.55
C VAL A 153 -13.90 3.90 13.85
N LEU A 154 -13.41 4.98 14.47
CA LEU A 154 -13.13 6.25 13.80
C LEU A 154 -11.68 6.26 13.29
N MET A 155 -11.47 6.44 11.99
CA MET A 155 -10.12 6.51 11.40
C MET A 155 -9.64 7.95 11.29
N ILE A 156 -8.42 8.22 11.77
CA ILE A 156 -7.75 9.51 11.66
C ILE A 156 -6.57 9.39 10.68
N GLY A 157 -6.64 10.06 9.54
CA GLY A 157 -5.67 10.04 8.46
C GLY A 157 -6.16 9.24 7.25
N SER A 158 -6.08 9.85 6.06
CA SER A 158 -6.49 9.26 4.78
C SER A 158 -5.32 8.90 3.87
N GLY A 159 -4.11 8.74 4.43
CA GLY A 159 -2.98 8.14 3.71
C GLY A 159 -3.27 6.69 3.27
N ASN A 160 -2.38 6.10 2.47
CA ASN A 160 -2.54 4.72 1.98
C ASN A 160 -2.84 3.74 3.12
N ILE A 161 -2.08 3.82 4.23
CA ILE A 161 -2.29 2.98 5.42
C ILE A 161 -3.71 3.15 5.97
N GLY A 162 -4.14 4.38 6.26
CA GLY A 162 -5.47 4.64 6.83
C GLY A 162 -6.63 4.12 5.96
N LEU A 163 -6.55 4.31 4.64
CA LEU A 163 -7.54 3.79 3.70
C LEU A 163 -7.51 2.26 3.57
N ILE A 164 -6.32 1.65 3.58
CA ILE A 164 -6.16 0.20 3.52
C ILE A 164 -6.70 -0.44 4.80
N VAL A 165 -6.32 0.08 5.97
CA VAL A 165 -6.75 -0.44 7.27
C VAL A 165 -8.25 -0.28 7.47
N SER A 166 -8.82 0.86 7.08
CA SER A 166 -10.29 1.05 7.11
C SER A 166 -11.01 -0.02 6.30
N TYR A 167 -10.48 -0.35 5.11
CA TYR A 167 -11.07 -1.41 4.30
C TYR A 167 -10.91 -2.80 4.91
N GLN A 168 -9.75 -3.10 5.53
CA GLN A 168 -9.54 -4.37 6.22
C GLN A 168 -10.43 -4.53 7.46
N LEU A 169 -10.70 -3.45 8.19
CA LEU A 169 -11.66 -3.44 9.30
C LEU A 169 -13.06 -3.85 8.82
N LEU A 170 -13.51 -3.29 7.70
CA LEU A 170 -14.76 -3.69 7.02
C LEU A 170 -14.72 -5.12 6.47
N GLN A 171 -13.55 -5.73 6.28
CA GLN A 171 -13.48 -7.14 5.90
C GLN A 171 -13.53 -8.10 7.09
N ALA A 172 -13.25 -7.61 8.30
CA ALA A 172 -13.07 -8.44 9.51
C ALA A 172 -14.28 -8.48 10.46
N GLY A 173 -15.13 -7.48 10.41
CA GLY A 173 -16.42 -7.43 11.14
C GLY A 173 -16.77 -6.02 11.59
N VAL A 174 -15.87 -5.06 11.36
CA VAL A 174 -15.81 -3.81 12.11
C VAL A 174 -16.39 -2.68 11.29
N LYS A 175 -17.31 -1.92 11.89
CA LYS A 175 -17.84 -0.69 11.31
C LYS A 175 -16.77 0.40 11.31
N VAL A 176 -16.73 1.21 10.25
CA VAL A 176 -15.90 2.42 10.20
C VAL A 176 -16.82 3.63 10.15
N SER A 177 -16.89 4.41 11.23
CA SER A 177 -17.78 5.57 11.33
C SER A 177 -17.48 6.63 10.28
N ALA A 178 -16.20 6.98 10.13
CA ALA A 178 -15.69 7.95 9.16
C ALA A 178 -14.17 7.83 9.05
N ILE A 179 -13.62 8.47 8.01
CA ILE A 179 -12.20 8.72 7.86
C ILE A 179 -11.99 10.23 7.86
N LEU A 180 -11.20 10.73 8.80
CA LEU A 180 -10.86 12.16 8.87
C LEU A 180 -9.52 12.41 8.20
N GLU A 181 -9.42 13.49 7.45
CA GLU A 181 -8.19 13.98 6.87
C GLU A 181 -8.06 15.47 7.17
N ALA A 182 -6.97 15.84 7.84
CA ALA A 182 -6.74 17.23 8.20
C ALA A 182 -6.41 18.09 6.97
N ALA A 183 -5.75 17.51 5.95
CA ALA A 183 -5.52 18.18 4.69
C ALA A 183 -6.83 18.40 3.89
N PRO A 184 -6.90 19.40 2.99
CA PRO A 184 -8.06 19.64 2.13
C PRO A 184 -8.22 18.61 0.99
N ARG A 185 -7.43 17.54 1.03
CA ARG A 185 -7.39 16.45 0.04
C ARG A 185 -6.95 15.15 0.69
N ILE A 186 -7.44 14.05 0.15
CA ILE A 186 -7.06 12.69 0.51
C ILE A 186 -5.56 12.48 0.25
N GLY A 187 -4.90 11.85 1.23
CA GLY A 187 -3.45 11.62 1.20
C GLY A 187 -3.03 10.39 0.40
N GLY A 188 -3.85 9.34 0.41
CA GLY A 188 -3.60 8.07 -0.28
C GLY A 188 -4.06 8.03 -1.74
N TYR A 189 -3.96 6.84 -2.35
CA TYR A 189 -4.39 6.62 -3.72
C TYR A 189 -5.91 6.70 -3.86
N SER A 190 -6.39 7.36 -4.90
CA SER A 190 -7.81 7.62 -5.14
C SER A 190 -8.63 6.34 -5.23
N VAL A 191 -8.06 5.27 -5.80
CA VAL A 191 -8.72 3.96 -5.87
C VAL A 191 -8.99 3.36 -4.49
N HIS A 192 -8.14 3.63 -3.49
CA HIS A 192 -8.39 3.22 -2.12
C HIS A 192 -9.49 4.04 -1.44
N ALA A 193 -9.61 5.32 -1.78
CA ALA A 193 -10.73 6.13 -1.33
C ALA A 193 -12.04 5.69 -2.00
N SER A 194 -12.05 5.49 -3.31
CA SER A 194 -13.24 5.10 -4.07
C SER A 194 -13.81 3.76 -3.64
N LYS A 195 -12.98 2.76 -3.29
CA LYS A 195 -13.49 1.49 -2.74
C LYS A 195 -14.25 1.68 -1.42
N LEU A 196 -13.82 2.62 -0.58
CA LEU A 196 -14.47 2.93 0.71
C LEU A 196 -15.74 3.76 0.50
N ARG A 197 -15.70 4.74 -0.41
CA ARG A 197 -16.89 5.54 -0.77
C ARG A 197 -18.00 4.68 -1.36
N ARG A 198 -17.67 3.71 -2.22
CA ARG A 198 -18.59 2.70 -2.75
C ARG A 198 -19.21 1.78 -1.67
N LEU A 199 -18.65 1.75 -0.46
CA LEU A 199 -19.20 1.05 0.71
C LEU A 199 -19.96 2.00 1.65
N GLY A 200 -20.16 3.26 1.26
CA GLY A 200 -20.88 4.26 2.05
C GLY A 200 -20.02 5.01 3.08
N ILE A 201 -18.74 4.68 3.22
CA ILE A 201 -17.91 5.22 4.29
C ILE A 201 -17.53 6.68 4.01
N PRO A 202 -17.89 7.65 4.87
CA PRO A 202 -17.56 9.05 4.66
C PRO A 202 -16.06 9.32 4.84
N ILE A 203 -15.51 10.15 3.95
CA ILE A 203 -14.15 10.68 4.06
C ILE A 203 -14.27 12.20 4.18
N LEU A 204 -13.87 12.74 5.33
CA LEU A 204 -13.99 14.15 5.67
C LEU A 204 -12.62 14.82 5.60
N THR A 205 -12.33 15.51 4.49
CA THR A 205 -11.14 16.35 4.33
C THR A 205 -11.30 17.68 5.05
N SER A 206 -10.21 18.35 5.42
CA SER A 206 -10.22 19.54 6.28
C SER A 206 -10.93 19.28 7.61
N HIS A 207 -10.76 18.10 8.19
CA HIS A 207 -11.31 17.75 9.50
C HIS A 207 -10.25 17.09 10.38
N THR A 208 -10.28 17.38 11.68
CA THR A 208 -9.41 16.74 12.68
C THR A 208 -10.21 16.28 13.90
N ILE A 209 -9.55 15.48 14.73
CA ILE A 209 -10.04 15.13 16.07
C ILE A 209 -9.60 16.20 17.08
N LYS A 210 -10.55 16.64 17.91
CA LYS A 210 -10.33 17.59 19.00
C LYS A 210 -10.17 16.88 20.33
N LYS A 211 -11.01 15.85 20.57
CA LYS A 211 -11.10 15.14 21.85
C LYS A 211 -11.62 13.72 21.67
N ALA A 212 -11.07 12.76 22.42
CA ALA A 212 -11.74 11.48 22.66
C ALA A 212 -12.71 11.59 23.84
N VAL A 213 -13.90 11.00 23.68
CA VAL A 213 -14.97 10.98 24.67
C VAL A 213 -15.01 9.61 25.32
N GLY A 214 -15.01 9.59 26.65
CA GLY A 214 -15.04 8.36 27.44
C GLY A 214 -14.49 8.58 28.85
N LYS A 215 -14.72 7.62 29.75
CA LYS A 215 -14.14 7.62 31.11
C LYS A 215 -13.04 6.58 31.27
N GLU A 216 -13.37 5.31 31.00
CA GLU A 216 -12.44 4.19 31.13
C GLU A 216 -11.87 3.72 29.79
N LYS A 217 -12.58 4.02 28.70
CA LYS A 217 -12.25 3.69 27.32
C LYS A 217 -12.98 4.64 26.37
N VAL A 218 -12.64 4.59 25.09
CA VAL A 218 -13.32 5.35 24.04
C VAL A 218 -14.79 4.93 23.92
N GLU A 219 -15.68 5.93 23.94
CA GLU A 219 -17.13 5.83 23.68
C GLU A 219 -17.57 6.75 22.53
N GLY A 220 -16.70 7.68 22.12
CA GLY A 220 -16.86 8.50 20.94
C GLY A 220 -15.70 9.49 20.76
N ALA A 221 -15.87 10.41 19.82
CA ALA A 221 -14.92 11.49 19.58
C ALA A 221 -15.63 12.80 19.20
N ILE A 222 -15.03 13.92 19.57
CA ILE A 222 -15.38 15.24 19.04
C ILE A 222 -14.41 15.56 17.90
N ILE A 223 -14.97 15.83 16.73
CA ILE A 223 -14.25 16.24 15.53
C ILE A 223 -14.58 17.70 15.21
N CYS A 224 -13.73 18.39 14.46
CA CYS A 224 -13.97 19.75 14.00
C CYS A 224 -13.41 19.97 12.59
N GLU A 225 -13.90 21.02 11.93
CA GLU A 225 -13.40 21.48 10.64
C GLU A 225 -12.12 22.31 10.82
N LEU A 226 -11.24 22.27 9.82
CA LEU A 226 -10.02 23.07 9.73
C LEU A 226 -10.11 24.08 8.60
N ASP A 227 -9.70 25.31 8.88
CA ASP A 227 -9.53 26.35 7.86
C ASP A 227 -8.25 26.15 7.02
N GLU A 228 -8.03 27.04 6.06
CA GLU A 228 -6.83 27.02 5.20
C GLU A 228 -5.51 27.23 5.95
N ASN A 229 -5.57 27.77 7.17
CA ASN A 229 -4.43 28.01 8.05
C ASN A 229 -4.25 26.90 9.10
N TRP A 230 -4.96 25.77 8.95
CA TRP A 230 -4.94 24.62 9.87
C TRP A 230 -5.42 24.98 11.29
N LYS A 231 -6.30 25.98 11.41
CA LYS A 231 -6.97 26.32 12.67
C LYS A 231 -8.36 25.70 12.72
N GLU A 232 -8.78 25.31 13.93
CA GLU A 232 -10.13 24.84 14.18
C GLU A 232 -11.16 25.93 13.83
N VAL A 233 -12.17 25.56 13.05
CA VAL A 233 -13.30 26.44 12.74
C VAL A 233 -14.24 26.46 13.94
N GLU A 234 -14.54 27.65 14.45
CA GLU A 234 -15.41 27.84 15.61
C GLU A 234 -16.83 27.32 15.34
N ASN A 235 -17.42 26.62 16.32
CA ASN A 235 -18.77 26.03 16.23
C ASN A 235 -18.93 24.96 15.12
N SER A 236 -17.84 24.34 14.68
CA SER A 236 -17.86 23.23 13.71
C SER A 236 -17.83 21.84 14.37
N GLU A 237 -17.82 21.79 15.70
CA GLU A 237 -17.70 20.56 16.46
C GLU A 237 -18.85 19.58 16.19
N LYS A 238 -18.51 18.32 15.95
CA LYS A 238 -19.47 17.22 15.77
C LYS A 238 -19.04 16.03 16.61
N TYR A 239 -20.01 15.42 17.28
CA TYR A 239 -19.81 14.15 17.98
C TYR A 239 -19.95 12.98 16.99
N ILE A 240 -19.01 12.04 17.04
CA ILE A 240 -19.08 10.76 16.35
C ILE A 240 -19.01 9.65 17.39
N GLU A 241 -20.02 8.78 17.39
CA GLU A 241 -20.02 7.56 18.18
C GLU A 241 -19.03 6.53 17.60
N CYS A 242 -18.15 6.01 18.44
CA CYS A 242 -17.19 4.95 18.14
C CYS A 242 -16.69 4.31 19.44
N ASP A 243 -16.30 3.04 19.40
CA ASP A 243 -15.68 2.35 20.55
C ASP A 243 -14.15 2.28 20.43
N SER A 244 -13.59 2.83 19.35
CA SER A 244 -12.16 2.95 19.12
C SER A 244 -11.81 4.07 18.13
N ILE A 245 -10.60 4.64 18.30
CA ILE A 245 -10.00 5.59 17.39
C ILE A 245 -8.71 4.98 16.84
N CYS A 246 -8.58 4.92 15.52
CA CYS A 246 -7.38 4.42 14.85
C CYS A 246 -6.59 5.58 14.22
N LEU A 247 -5.34 5.74 14.62
CA LEU A 247 -4.45 6.81 14.17
C LEU A 247 -3.54 6.31 13.03
N SER A 248 -3.61 6.99 11.89
CA SER A 248 -2.76 6.77 10.70
C SER A 248 -2.19 8.11 10.21
N VAL A 249 -1.47 8.81 11.10
CA VAL A 249 -1.00 10.20 10.88
C VAL A 249 0.48 10.31 10.47
N GLY A 250 1.04 9.21 9.96
CA GLY A 250 2.40 9.16 9.41
C GLY A 250 3.35 8.27 10.21
N LEU A 251 4.59 8.18 9.71
CA LEU A 251 5.63 7.31 10.23
C LEU A 251 6.93 8.10 10.45
N THR A 252 7.77 7.62 11.36
CA THR A 252 9.12 8.14 11.66
C THR A 252 10.15 7.02 11.47
N PRO A 253 11.20 7.22 10.66
CA PRO A 253 12.30 6.26 10.49
C PRO A 253 12.96 5.87 11.83
N LEU A 254 13.21 4.57 12.05
CA LEU A 254 13.86 4.05 13.26
C LEU A 254 15.38 4.02 13.08
N ILE A 255 16.05 5.13 13.36
CA ILE A 255 17.46 5.38 12.99
C ILE A 255 18.42 5.51 14.19
N ASP A 256 17.98 5.14 15.39
CA ASP A 256 18.73 5.38 16.64
C ASP A 256 20.11 4.72 16.65
N LEU A 257 20.22 3.48 16.15
CA LEU A 257 21.50 2.77 16.03
C LEU A 257 22.43 3.39 14.97
N LEU A 258 21.87 4.01 13.92
CA LEU A 258 22.67 4.76 12.95
C LEU A 258 23.24 6.04 13.58
N LYS A 259 22.43 6.75 14.39
CA LYS A 259 22.88 7.91 15.17
C LYS A 259 23.97 7.53 16.17
N GLN A 260 23.81 6.39 16.86
CA GLN A 260 24.83 5.84 17.75
C GLN A 260 26.16 5.62 17.00
N ARG A 261 26.10 5.17 15.74
CA ARG A 261 27.27 4.95 14.88
C ARG A 261 27.80 6.23 14.21
N HIS A 262 27.28 7.40 14.60
CA HIS A 262 27.61 8.72 14.05
C HIS A 262 27.35 8.86 12.54
N VAL A 263 26.37 8.12 12.01
CA VAL A 263 25.86 8.38 10.66
C VAL A 263 25.28 9.80 10.63
N LYS A 264 25.67 10.59 9.63
CA LYS A 264 25.13 11.93 9.42
C LYS A 264 23.63 11.84 9.12
N THR A 265 22.82 12.63 9.81
CA THR A 265 21.36 12.68 9.62
C THR A 265 20.90 14.10 9.34
N THR A 266 19.79 14.25 8.63
CA THR A 266 19.14 15.54 8.41
C THR A 266 17.63 15.41 8.51
N TYR A 267 16.93 16.52 8.77
CA TYR A 267 15.47 16.54 8.89
C TYR A 267 14.82 16.84 7.53
N VAL A 268 14.08 15.87 7.00
CA VAL A 268 13.39 15.92 5.71
C VAL A 268 11.92 15.49 5.90
N PRO A 269 10.99 16.43 6.07
CA PRO A 269 9.56 16.13 6.26
C PRO A 269 8.97 15.21 5.20
N GLU A 270 9.41 15.37 3.95
CA GLU A 270 8.96 14.56 2.82
C GLU A 270 9.29 13.07 2.96
N LEU A 271 10.35 12.74 3.70
CA LEU A 271 10.80 11.36 3.96
C LEU A 271 10.45 10.87 5.37
N GLY A 272 9.57 11.58 6.08
CA GLY A 272 9.05 11.17 7.38
C GLY A 272 9.74 11.81 8.60
N GLY A 273 10.76 12.66 8.40
CA GLY A 273 11.43 13.37 9.50
C GLY A 273 12.94 13.23 9.42
N TYR A 274 13.59 12.83 10.51
CA TYR A 274 15.03 12.59 10.49
C TYR A 274 15.37 11.35 9.66
N VAL A 275 16.24 11.52 8.68
CA VAL A 275 16.74 10.46 7.80
C VAL A 275 18.27 10.45 7.76
N PRO A 276 18.90 9.29 7.58
CA PRO A 276 20.35 9.19 7.36
C PRO A 276 20.73 9.71 5.97
N LEU A 277 21.86 10.40 5.88
CA LEU A 277 22.49 10.71 4.60
C LEU A 277 23.05 9.42 4.00
N ARG A 278 22.72 9.19 2.74
CA ARG A 278 23.14 8.02 1.97
C ARG A 278 23.38 8.36 0.51
N ASP A 279 24.17 7.53 -0.17
CA ASP A 279 24.38 7.62 -1.61
C ASP A 279 23.29 6.85 -2.41
N GLU A 280 23.46 6.83 -3.73
CA GLU A 280 22.59 6.10 -4.66
C GLU A 280 22.72 4.56 -4.58
N ASN A 281 23.72 4.04 -3.86
CA ASN A 281 23.91 2.62 -3.61
C ASN A 281 23.43 2.23 -2.20
N MET A 282 22.70 3.12 -1.53
CA MET A 282 22.18 2.97 -0.17
C MET A 282 23.25 2.97 0.93
N GLU A 283 24.50 3.35 0.62
CA GLU A 283 25.58 3.44 1.61
C GLU A 283 25.48 4.75 2.37
N THR A 284 25.60 4.69 3.71
CA THR A 284 25.55 5.87 4.56
C THR A 284 26.88 6.65 4.53
N SER A 285 26.94 7.75 5.27
CA SER A 285 28.22 8.46 5.53
C SER A 285 29.30 7.61 6.24
N VAL A 286 28.97 6.42 6.74
CA VAL A 286 29.90 5.48 7.37
C VAL A 286 30.15 4.32 6.40
N LYS A 287 31.40 4.15 5.98
CA LYS A 287 31.79 3.11 5.01
C LYS A 287 31.44 1.71 5.51
N GLY A 288 30.76 0.93 4.66
CA GLY A 288 30.34 -0.44 4.94
C GLY A 288 29.03 -0.54 5.74
N LEU A 289 28.38 0.59 6.06
CA LEU A 289 27.08 0.64 6.69
C LEU A 289 26.05 1.20 5.71
N PHE A 290 25.07 0.38 5.37
CA PHE A 290 23.99 0.68 4.42
C PHE A 290 22.67 0.82 5.17
N VAL A 291 21.72 1.55 4.60
CA VAL A 291 20.38 1.73 5.16
C VAL A 291 19.32 1.62 4.07
N VAL A 292 18.24 0.87 4.32
CA VAL A 292 17.22 0.54 3.32
C VAL A 292 15.80 0.55 3.89
N GLY A 293 14.81 0.70 3.01
CA GLY A 293 13.39 0.69 3.35
C GLY A 293 12.99 1.93 4.14
N ASP A 294 11.96 1.80 4.99
CA ASP A 294 11.44 2.96 5.73
C ASP A 294 12.46 3.60 6.69
N ALA A 295 13.55 2.91 7.02
CA ALA A 295 14.66 3.49 7.78
C ALA A 295 15.50 4.50 6.97
N SER A 296 15.55 4.37 5.63
CA SER A 296 16.18 5.34 4.74
C SER A 296 15.27 6.50 4.32
N GLY A 297 13.98 6.39 4.60
CA GLY A 297 12.95 7.36 4.24
C GLY A 297 11.62 6.65 4.00
N ILE A 298 10.51 7.23 4.48
CA ILE A 298 9.18 6.60 4.41
C ILE A 298 8.68 6.54 2.96
N GLU A 299 8.46 5.34 2.44
CA GLU A 299 7.96 5.07 1.09
C GLU A 299 7.01 3.86 1.05
N GLU A 300 6.79 3.28 -0.13
CA GLU A 300 5.98 2.08 -0.32
C GLU A 300 6.85 0.81 -0.21
N ALA A 301 6.21 -0.31 0.16
CA ALA A 301 6.90 -1.59 0.37
C ALA A 301 7.67 -2.07 -0.88
N THR A 302 7.19 -1.76 -2.08
CA THR A 302 7.87 -2.06 -3.34
C THR A 302 9.24 -1.37 -3.43
N ALA A 303 9.30 -0.08 -3.09
CA ALA A 303 10.56 0.67 -3.05
C ALA A 303 11.51 0.06 -2.00
N ALA A 304 10.98 -0.28 -0.82
CA ALA A 304 11.77 -0.90 0.25
C ALA A 304 12.41 -2.24 -0.17
N MET A 305 11.70 -3.08 -0.93
CA MET A 305 12.24 -4.33 -1.46
C MET A 305 13.37 -4.08 -2.48
N ILE A 306 13.21 -3.12 -3.39
CA ILE A 306 14.23 -2.81 -4.39
C ILE A 306 15.46 -2.16 -3.74
N GLU A 307 15.27 -1.26 -2.78
CA GLU A 307 16.37 -0.70 -1.98
C GLU A 307 17.15 -1.80 -1.24
N GLY A 308 16.43 -2.76 -0.66
CA GLY A 308 17.01 -3.97 -0.08
C GLY A 308 17.87 -4.72 -1.09
N GLN A 309 17.29 -5.10 -2.23
CA GLN A 309 18.00 -5.79 -3.32
C GLN A 309 19.25 -5.04 -3.77
N LEU A 310 19.14 -3.73 -4.02
CA LEU A 310 20.23 -2.85 -4.43
C LEU A 310 21.38 -2.86 -3.41
N SER A 311 21.09 -2.74 -2.12
CA SER A 311 22.11 -2.77 -1.07
C SER A 311 22.79 -4.15 -0.97
N GLY A 312 22.04 -5.24 -1.10
CA GLY A 312 22.56 -6.60 -1.10
C GLY A 312 23.52 -6.87 -2.27
N LEU A 313 23.14 -6.42 -3.48
CA LEU A 313 23.99 -6.48 -4.67
C LEU A 313 25.26 -5.62 -4.51
N THR A 314 25.12 -4.41 -3.96
CA THR A 314 26.25 -3.51 -3.71
C THR A 314 27.26 -4.12 -2.73
N VAL A 315 26.79 -4.74 -1.65
CA VAL A 315 27.65 -5.46 -0.71
C VAL A 315 28.31 -6.67 -1.39
N ALA A 316 27.56 -7.43 -2.18
CA ALA A 316 28.12 -8.58 -2.91
C ALA A 316 29.26 -8.16 -3.84
N LYS A 317 29.06 -7.11 -4.65
CA LYS A 317 30.09 -6.53 -5.52
C LYS A 317 31.34 -6.09 -4.73
N ARG A 318 31.15 -5.54 -3.53
CA ARG A 318 32.26 -5.05 -2.70
C ARG A 318 33.09 -6.18 -2.09
N ILE A 319 32.44 -7.27 -1.68
CA ILE A 319 33.11 -8.38 -0.99
C ILE A 319 33.69 -9.39 -2.00
N GLN A 320 33.03 -9.58 -3.15
CA GLN A 320 33.47 -10.49 -4.20
C GLN A 320 34.01 -9.73 -5.42
N ASN A 321 35.27 -9.99 -5.77
CA ASN A 321 35.90 -9.42 -6.96
C ASN A 321 35.62 -10.20 -8.26
N ASN A 322 34.94 -11.34 -8.17
CA ASN A 322 34.68 -12.22 -9.30
C ASN A 322 33.16 -12.18 -9.56
N LYS A 323 32.72 -11.75 -10.77
CA LYS A 323 31.32 -11.43 -11.19
C LYS A 323 30.89 -9.96 -11.09
N THR A 324 31.83 -9.03 -11.13
CA THR A 324 31.56 -7.58 -11.03
C THR A 324 30.60 -7.06 -12.11
N GLU A 325 30.72 -7.51 -13.36
CA GLU A 325 29.90 -7.02 -14.48
C GLU A 325 28.41 -7.42 -14.37
N GLU A 326 28.11 -8.69 -14.06
CA GLU A 326 26.73 -9.16 -13.88
C GLU A 326 26.05 -8.43 -12.71
N ILE A 327 26.78 -8.27 -11.59
CA ILE A 327 26.25 -7.58 -10.41
C ILE A 327 26.04 -6.08 -10.73
N GLU A 328 26.93 -5.46 -11.50
CA GLU A 328 26.77 -4.07 -11.96
C GLU A 328 25.51 -3.87 -12.82
N GLU A 329 25.22 -4.79 -13.74
CA GLU A 329 23.99 -4.75 -14.52
C GLU A 329 22.74 -4.82 -13.63
N LYS A 330 22.73 -5.73 -12.65
CA LYS A 330 21.61 -5.85 -11.68
C LYS A 330 21.48 -4.64 -10.76
N ILE A 331 22.59 -4.01 -10.36
CA ILE A 331 22.56 -2.75 -9.61
C ILE A 331 21.93 -1.64 -10.47
N LYS A 332 22.29 -1.57 -11.76
CA LYS A 332 21.73 -0.59 -12.68
C LYS A 332 20.23 -0.81 -12.89
N GLU A 333 19.79 -2.05 -13.13
CA GLU A 333 18.37 -2.40 -13.24
C GLU A 333 17.58 -1.94 -12.01
N ALA A 334 18.04 -2.25 -10.80
CA ALA A 334 17.37 -1.85 -9.56
C ALA A 334 17.30 -0.32 -9.37
N LYS A 335 18.34 0.42 -9.78
CA LYS A 335 18.33 1.88 -9.76
C LYS A 335 17.31 2.46 -10.75
N ASP A 336 17.29 1.92 -11.97
CA ASP A 336 16.36 2.35 -13.02
C ASP A 336 14.90 2.07 -12.61
N GLU A 337 14.64 0.93 -11.96
CA GLU A 337 13.33 0.58 -11.39
C GLU A 337 12.89 1.55 -10.29
N LEU A 338 13.79 1.91 -9.34
CA LEU A 338 13.49 2.93 -8.33
C LEU A 338 13.17 4.29 -8.95
N ILE A 339 13.92 4.70 -9.97
CA ILE A 339 13.67 5.95 -10.69
C ILE A 339 12.31 5.90 -11.37
N LEU A 340 11.96 4.80 -12.03
CA LEU A 340 10.68 4.62 -12.73
C LEU A 340 9.50 4.63 -11.76
N LEU A 341 9.57 3.91 -10.64
CA LEU A 341 8.52 3.92 -9.61
C LEU A 341 8.33 5.32 -9.02
N ARG A 342 9.42 6.05 -8.84
CA ARG A 342 9.39 7.40 -8.29
C ARG A 342 9.07 8.45 -9.34
N SER A 343 8.96 8.17 -10.65
CA SER A 343 8.92 9.24 -11.66
C SER A 343 7.56 9.95 -11.78
N GLY A 344 6.47 9.29 -11.38
CA GLY A 344 5.11 9.81 -11.50
C GLY A 344 4.74 10.89 -10.48
N PRO A 345 3.51 11.45 -10.56
CA PRO A 345 3.05 12.52 -9.68
C PRO A 345 3.05 12.16 -8.19
N VAL A 346 2.64 10.93 -7.84
CA VAL A 346 2.63 10.47 -6.44
C VAL A 346 4.03 10.35 -5.83
N GLY A 347 5.06 10.15 -6.66
CA GLY A 347 6.46 10.10 -6.22
C GLY A 347 7.09 11.47 -5.96
N GLU A 348 6.40 12.58 -6.27
CA GLU A 348 7.01 13.92 -6.23
C GLU A 348 7.50 14.29 -4.83
N LYS A 349 6.73 13.95 -3.80
CA LYS A 349 7.10 14.14 -2.40
C LYS A 349 8.44 13.47 -2.10
N VAL A 350 8.57 12.19 -2.45
CA VAL A 350 9.80 11.41 -2.26
C VAL A 350 10.96 12.04 -3.03
N ARG A 351 10.78 12.38 -4.31
CA ARG A 351 11.85 12.99 -5.12
C ARG A 351 12.33 14.32 -4.54
N LYS A 352 11.43 15.17 -4.05
CA LYS A 352 11.78 16.42 -3.34
C LYS A 352 12.58 16.12 -2.07
N GLY A 353 12.19 15.09 -1.32
CA GLY A 353 12.91 14.64 -0.14
C GLY A 353 14.33 14.13 -0.46
N LEU A 354 14.46 13.27 -1.46
CA LEU A 354 15.74 12.73 -1.93
C LEU A 354 16.68 13.84 -2.43
N ALA A 355 16.15 14.84 -3.13
CA ALA A 355 16.94 15.99 -3.58
C ALA A 355 17.57 16.77 -2.42
N LYS A 356 16.88 16.88 -1.27
CA LYS A 356 17.39 17.54 -0.06
C LYS A 356 18.56 16.79 0.60
N ILE A 357 18.75 15.51 0.28
CA ILE A 357 19.91 14.71 0.72
C ILE A 357 20.94 14.49 -0.40
N GLY A 358 20.82 15.21 -1.52
CA GLY A 358 21.77 15.18 -2.64
C GLY A 358 21.53 14.09 -3.68
N LEU A 359 20.38 13.41 -3.64
CA LEU A 359 20.04 12.35 -4.59
C LEU A 359 19.04 12.85 -5.63
N ASN A 360 19.41 12.80 -6.90
CA ASN A 360 18.57 13.27 -8.00
C ASN A 360 17.98 12.09 -8.78
N HIS A 361 16.73 11.73 -8.48
CA HIS A 361 16.00 10.71 -9.23
C HIS A 361 15.25 11.29 -10.46
N GLY A 362 15.59 12.53 -10.87
CA GLY A 362 15.08 13.18 -12.08
C GLY A 362 13.56 13.42 -12.10
N LYS A 363 13.08 13.95 -13.23
CA LYS A 363 11.66 13.91 -13.62
C LYS A 363 11.58 13.11 -14.91
N ASN A 364 11.31 11.81 -14.81
CA ASN A 364 10.99 10.97 -15.98
C ASN A 364 9.47 10.80 -16.14
N TYR A 365 8.73 11.91 -16.09
CA TYR A 365 7.37 11.93 -16.61
C TYR A 365 7.38 12.72 -17.91
N ASP A 366 6.81 12.12 -18.95
CA ASP A 366 6.61 12.81 -20.20
C ASP A 366 5.67 14.01 -19.97
N ILE A 367 6.23 15.22 -20.06
CA ILE A 367 5.49 16.48 -19.92
C ILE A 367 4.46 16.61 -21.05
N SER A 368 4.62 15.94 -22.18
CA SER A 368 3.62 15.94 -23.26
C SER A 368 2.28 15.32 -22.82
N LEU A 369 2.31 14.37 -21.86
CA LEU A 369 1.13 13.75 -21.25
C LEU A 369 0.46 14.63 -20.18
N SER A 370 1.08 15.76 -19.77
CA SER A 370 0.44 16.73 -18.86
C SER A 370 -0.78 17.43 -19.49
N LYS A 371 -0.88 17.44 -20.83
CA LYS A 371 -2.03 18.00 -21.55
C LYS A 371 -3.28 17.11 -21.54
N GLU A 372 -3.16 15.85 -21.11
CA GLU A 372 -4.27 14.90 -20.91
C GLU A 372 -4.65 14.75 -19.41
N GLU A 373 -4.16 15.63 -18.52
CA GLU A 373 -4.42 15.52 -17.09
C GLU A 373 -5.89 15.74 -16.76
N LEU A 374 -6.57 14.65 -16.37
CA LEU A 374 -7.88 14.72 -15.77
C LEU A 374 -7.81 15.57 -14.50
N ASN A 375 -8.71 16.55 -14.38
CA ASN A 375 -8.90 17.22 -13.12
C ASN A 375 -9.49 16.22 -12.12
N ILE A 376 -8.64 15.72 -11.22
CA ILE A 376 -9.01 14.80 -10.14
C ILE A 376 -9.18 15.51 -8.80
N SER A 377 -9.24 16.85 -8.76
CA SER A 377 -9.38 17.59 -7.48
C SER A 377 -10.62 17.18 -6.71
N TYR A 378 -11.77 17.03 -7.39
CA TYR A 378 -13.00 16.55 -6.80
C TYR A 378 -12.84 15.12 -6.26
N LEU A 379 -12.29 14.21 -7.06
CA LEU A 379 -11.98 12.83 -6.65
C LEU A 379 -11.05 12.77 -5.43
N MET A 380 -10.02 13.61 -5.41
CA MET A 380 -9.07 13.67 -4.30
C MET A 380 -9.68 14.36 -3.07
N LYS A 381 -10.80 15.06 -3.17
CA LYS A 381 -11.51 15.63 -2.02
C LYS A 381 -12.56 14.64 -1.47
N THR A 382 -13.30 13.96 -2.34
CA THR A 382 -14.50 13.21 -1.95
C THR A 382 -14.33 11.69 -2.03
N GLY A 383 -13.27 11.21 -2.71
CA GLY A 383 -13.12 9.80 -3.10
C GLY A 383 -14.06 9.36 -4.23
N ILE A 384 -14.85 10.27 -4.81
CA ILE A 384 -15.84 10.00 -5.86
C ILE A 384 -15.38 10.70 -7.16
N PRO A 385 -15.29 10.01 -8.30
CA PRO A 385 -14.91 10.63 -9.56
C PRO A 385 -15.97 11.65 -10.03
N SER A 386 -15.53 12.72 -10.69
CA SER A 386 -16.45 13.67 -11.33
C SER A 386 -17.11 13.04 -12.56
N LYS A 387 -18.21 13.63 -13.04
CA LYS A 387 -18.86 13.21 -14.28
C LYS A 387 -17.89 13.24 -15.47
N GLU A 388 -17.09 14.29 -15.58
CA GLU A 388 -16.04 14.41 -16.60
C GLU A 388 -15.01 13.29 -16.51
N ASN A 389 -14.56 12.92 -15.29
CA ASN A 389 -13.67 11.78 -15.11
C ASN A 389 -14.32 10.49 -15.64
N LEU A 390 -15.59 10.25 -15.33
CA LEU A 390 -16.32 9.07 -15.80
C LEU A 390 -16.47 9.03 -17.32
N GLU A 391 -16.90 10.13 -17.93
CA GLU A 391 -17.07 10.27 -19.38
C GLU A 391 -15.76 9.99 -20.13
N SER A 392 -14.61 10.38 -19.55
CA SER A 392 -13.28 10.12 -20.15
C SER A 392 -12.91 8.63 -20.28
N LYS A 393 -13.60 7.74 -19.55
CA LYS A 393 -13.32 6.30 -19.51
C LYS A 393 -14.38 5.46 -20.22
N LEU A 394 -15.44 6.07 -20.74
CA LEU A 394 -16.48 5.40 -21.49
C LEU A 394 -16.16 5.37 -23.00
N PRO A 395 -16.65 4.38 -23.75
CA PRO A 395 -16.56 4.40 -25.21
C PRO A 395 -17.29 5.62 -25.77
N LYS A 396 -16.63 6.33 -26.70
CA LYS A 396 -17.23 7.49 -27.39
C LYS A 396 -18.25 7.07 -28.45
N ASP A 397 -18.04 5.90 -29.07
CA ASP A 397 -19.00 5.30 -29.99
C ASP A 397 -19.89 4.32 -29.23
N GLU A 398 -21.18 4.65 -29.14
CA GLU A 398 -22.20 3.84 -28.49
C GLU A 398 -22.34 2.44 -29.10
N LYS A 399 -22.00 2.25 -30.39
CA LYS A 399 -22.04 0.95 -31.06
C LYS A 399 -21.09 -0.07 -30.45
N ILE A 400 -20.05 0.37 -29.74
CA ILE A 400 -19.11 -0.52 -29.03
C ILE A 400 -19.87 -1.40 -28.03
N PHE A 401 -20.96 -0.89 -27.44
CA PHE A 401 -21.78 -1.67 -26.51
C PHE A 401 -22.58 -2.81 -27.18
N ASP A 402 -22.77 -2.78 -28.50
CA ASP A 402 -23.49 -3.82 -29.25
C ASP A 402 -22.64 -5.07 -29.46
N LYS A 403 -21.31 -4.95 -29.35
CA LYS A 403 -20.37 -6.09 -29.37
C LYS A 403 -20.53 -7.02 -28.15
N GLY A 404 -21.11 -6.50 -27.07
CA GLY A 404 -21.33 -7.24 -25.83
C GLY A 404 -20.50 -6.69 -24.65
N PRO A 405 -19.94 -7.55 -23.78
CA PRO A 405 -19.28 -7.12 -22.56
C PRO A 405 -17.92 -6.45 -22.83
N ILE A 406 -17.72 -5.27 -22.26
CA ILE A 406 -16.45 -4.52 -22.32
C ILE A 406 -15.95 -4.16 -20.92
N ALA A 407 -14.64 -4.08 -20.74
CA ALA A 407 -14.05 -3.64 -19.49
C ALA A 407 -14.02 -2.10 -19.41
N ILE A 408 -14.43 -1.53 -18.29
CA ILE A 408 -14.30 -0.10 -17.97
C ILE A 408 -13.34 0.05 -16.79
N SER A 409 -12.39 0.97 -16.90
CA SER A 409 -11.46 1.30 -15.83
C SER A 409 -11.83 2.62 -15.18
N GLU A 410 -12.11 2.60 -13.87
CA GLU A 410 -12.27 3.78 -13.03
C GLU A 410 -10.98 4.13 -12.27
N CYS A 411 -9.83 3.95 -12.91
CA CYS A 411 -8.54 4.42 -12.42
C CYS A 411 -8.21 5.78 -13.06
N PHE A 412 -8.23 6.84 -12.27
CA PHE A 412 -8.08 8.24 -12.73
C PHE A 412 -6.79 8.91 -12.26
N GLN A 413 -6.15 8.38 -11.21
CA GLN A 413 -4.91 8.94 -10.67
C GLN A 413 -3.70 8.21 -11.26
N ARG A 414 -2.66 8.97 -11.55
CA ARG A 414 -1.36 8.48 -12.04
C ARG A 414 -0.47 8.03 -10.87
N PHE A 415 -0.33 6.71 -10.71
CA PHE A 415 0.55 6.05 -9.75
C PHE A 415 1.05 4.73 -10.35
N PRO A 416 2.22 4.21 -9.94
CA PRO A 416 2.82 3.04 -10.59
C PRO A 416 2.00 1.76 -10.30
N CYS A 417 1.29 1.23 -11.31
CA CYS A 417 0.49 0.02 -11.19
C CYS A 417 0.12 -0.62 -12.54
N ASP A 418 0.61 -1.82 -12.83
CA ASP A 418 0.35 -2.57 -14.08
C ASP A 418 -0.48 -3.89 -14.02
N PRO A 419 -0.99 -4.42 -12.87
CA PRO A 419 -1.64 -5.74 -12.85
C PRO A 419 -2.81 -5.93 -13.82
N CYS A 420 -3.60 -4.89 -14.11
CA CYS A 420 -4.70 -4.99 -15.09
C CYS A 420 -4.19 -5.07 -16.54
N VAL A 421 -3.04 -4.45 -16.84
CA VAL A 421 -2.36 -4.50 -18.13
C VAL A 421 -1.77 -5.89 -18.32
N LYS A 422 -0.94 -6.35 -17.38
CA LYS A 422 -0.23 -7.63 -17.46
C LYS A 422 -1.13 -8.85 -17.47
N SER A 423 -2.28 -8.77 -16.79
CA SER A 423 -3.26 -9.86 -16.78
C SER A 423 -4.13 -9.95 -18.04
N CYS A 424 -4.06 -8.98 -18.96
CA CYS A 424 -4.88 -8.97 -20.17
C CYS A 424 -4.26 -9.83 -21.28
N THR A 425 -4.75 -11.06 -21.45
CA THR A 425 -4.29 -11.97 -22.53
C THR A 425 -4.64 -11.51 -23.95
N PHE A 426 -5.47 -10.48 -24.09
CA PHE A 426 -5.90 -9.94 -25.38
C PHE A 426 -5.17 -8.64 -25.76
N ASN A 427 -4.24 -8.16 -24.91
CA ASN A 427 -3.57 -6.87 -25.08
C ASN A 427 -4.55 -5.70 -25.29
N ALA A 428 -5.73 -5.79 -24.67
CA ALA A 428 -6.79 -4.80 -24.74
C ALA A 428 -6.63 -3.70 -23.67
N ILE A 429 -5.69 -3.85 -22.73
CA ILE A 429 -5.41 -2.85 -21.69
C ILE A 429 -3.94 -2.47 -21.80
N SER A 430 -3.63 -1.19 -21.85
CA SER A 430 -2.26 -0.67 -21.91
C SER A 430 -2.05 0.53 -21.00
N GLU A 431 -0.79 0.79 -20.65
CA GLU A 431 -0.33 1.97 -19.89
C GLU A 431 0.56 2.89 -20.74
N ARG A 432 0.57 2.68 -22.07
CA ARG A 432 1.40 3.44 -23.04
C ARG A 432 2.86 3.55 -22.57
N ASP A 433 3.46 2.41 -22.24
CA ASP A 433 4.89 2.24 -21.86
C ASP A 433 5.37 2.98 -20.61
N ASN A 434 4.46 3.51 -19.78
CA ASN A 434 4.82 4.07 -18.48
C ASN A 434 3.84 3.60 -17.41
N ILE A 435 4.34 2.84 -16.44
CA ILE A 435 3.58 2.27 -15.33
C ILE A 435 2.85 3.32 -14.47
N ASN A 436 3.27 4.58 -14.50
CA ASN A 436 2.61 5.67 -13.79
C ASN A 436 1.38 6.22 -14.54
N ASN A 437 1.12 5.80 -15.77
CA ASN A 437 -0.07 6.19 -16.49
C ASN A 437 -1.30 5.44 -15.98
N VAL A 438 -2.47 6.04 -16.16
CA VAL A 438 -3.73 5.32 -15.96
C VAL A 438 -3.90 4.25 -17.05
N PRO A 439 -4.54 3.12 -16.78
CA PRO A 439 -4.82 2.12 -17.81
C PRO A 439 -5.83 2.66 -18.85
N TYR A 440 -5.56 2.35 -20.10
CA TYR A 440 -6.40 2.61 -21.26
C TYR A 440 -6.96 1.28 -21.78
N VAL A 441 -8.27 1.21 -22.03
CA VAL A 441 -8.92 0.02 -22.57
C VAL A 441 -9.22 0.24 -24.05
N ASP A 442 -8.67 -0.62 -24.89
CA ASP A 442 -9.05 -0.79 -26.29
C ASP A 442 -10.31 -1.65 -26.33
N PHE A 443 -11.47 -1.01 -26.47
CA PHE A 443 -12.77 -1.68 -26.44
C PHE A 443 -12.98 -2.61 -27.64
N GLU A 444 -12.32 -2.35 -28.76
CA GLU A 444 -12.36 -3.21 -29.96
C GLU A 444 -11.62 -4.53 -29.74
N LYS A 445 -10.57 -4.53 -28.92
CA LYS A 445 -9.87 -5.77 -28.52
C LYS A 445 -10.46 -6.44 -27.29
N CYS A 446 -11.13 -5.68 -26.42
CA CYS A 446 -11.68 -6.21 -25.19
C CYS A 446 -12.75 -7.28 -25.45
N THR A 447 -12.68 -8.39 -24.72
CA THR A 447 -13.66 -9.49 -24.80
C THR A 447 -14.57 -9.58 -23.57
N GLY A 448 -14.37 -8.71 -22.58
CA GLY A 448 -15.13 -8.75 -21.33
C GLY A 448 -14.89 -10.01 -20.50
N CYS A 449 -13.71 -10.64 -20.58
CA CYS A 449 -13.41 -11.90 -19.88
C CYS A 449 -13.40 -11.83 -18.34
N ARG A 450 -13.38 -10.61 -17.76
CA ARG A 450 -13.42 -10.28 -16.31
C ARG A 450 -12.14 -10.55 -15.52
N VAL A 451 -11.05 -10.98 -16.16
CA VAL A 451 -9.77 -11.22 -15.46
C VAL A 451 -9.25 -9.96 -14.76
N CYS A 452 -9.28 -8.81 -15.45
CA CYS A 452 -8.81 -7.53 -14.92
C CYS A 452 -9.59 -7.07 -13.67
N VAL A 453 -10.87 -7.47 -13.52
CA VAL A 453 -11.71 -7.17 -12.34
C VAL A 453 -11.09 -7.80 -11.09
N SER A 454 -10.72 -9.08 -11.16
CA SER A 454 -10.13 -9.82 -10.04
C SER A 454 -8.66 -9.48 -9.75
N LYS A 455 -7.94 -8.95 -10.74
CA LYS A 455 -6.49 -8.66 -10.64
C LYS A 455 -6.19 -7.23 -10.20
N CYS A 456 -7.15 -6.32 -10.32
CA CYS A 456 -6.96 -4.91 -9.96
C CYS A 456 -6.79 -4.75 -8.43
N PRO A 457 -5.63 -4.29 -7.92
CA PRO A 457 -5.43 -4.05 -6.49
C PRO A 457 -6.35 -2.95 -5.93
N GLY A 458 -6.69 -1.97 -6.77
CA GLY A 458 -7.56 -0.86 -6.43
C GLY A 458 -9.06 -1.14 -6.58
N LEU A 459 -9.46 -2.34 -7.04
CA LEU A 459 -10.87 -2.68 -7.31
C LEU A 459 -11.57 -1.67 -8.23
N ALA A 460 -10.83 -1.16 -9.21
CA ALA A 460 -11.24 -0.09 -10.12
C ALA A 460 -11.62 -0.59 -11.53
N MET A 461 -11.58 -1.90 -11.76
CA MET A 461 -11.94 -2.51 -13.04
C MET A 461 -13.35 -3.10 -12.96
N PHE A 462 -14.17 -2.79 -13.95
CA PHE A 462 -15.54 -3.29 -14.10
C PHE A 462 -15.71 -3.90 -15.50
N VAL A 463 -16.69 -4.78 -15.67
CA VAL A 463 -17.12 -5.21 -17.02
C VAL A 463 -18.60 -4.91 -17.19
N ILE A 464 -18.96 -4.20 -18.26
CA ILE A 464 -20.32 -3.80 -18.56
C ILE A 464 -20.77 -4.48 -19.85
N HIS A 465 -21.90 -5.18 -19.78
CA HIS A 465 -22.68 -5.58 -20.94
C HIS A 465 -23.98 -4.77 -20.93
N LYS A 466 -23.96 -3.62 -21.62
CA LYS A 466 -25.05 -2.64 -21.59
C LYS A 466 -26.35 -3.20 -22.18
N ASN A 467 -26.24 -3.94 -23.28
CA ASN A 467 -27.37 -4.53 -24.00
C ASN A 467 -27.52 -6.03 -23.69
N TYR A 468 -27.44 -6.41 -22.40
CA TYR A 468 -27.59 -7.81 -21.99
C TYR A 468 -28.95 -8.39 -22.32
N SER A 469 -30.01 -7.61 -22.12
CA SER A 469 -31.36 -7.89 -22.63
C SER A 469 -32.04 -6.60 -23.11
N GLU A 470 -33.31 -6.70 -23.53
CA GLU A 470 -34.11 -5.53 -23.90
C GLU A 470 -34.28 -4.55 -22.72
N SER A 471 -34.43 -5.07 -21.49
CA SER A 471 -34.75 -4.29 -20.29
C SER A 471 -33.66 -4.27 -19.21
N THR A 472 -32.59 -5.05 -19.36
CA THR A 472 -31.52 -5.18 -18.36
C THR A 472 -30.11 -5.01 -18.94
N SER A 473 -29.19 -4.62 -18.06
CA SER A 473 -27.75 -4.60 -18.30
C SER A 473 -27.06 -5.53 -17.30
N LEU A 474 -25.87 -6.03 -17.65
CA LEU A 474 -25.06 -6.85 -16.76
C LEU A 474 -23.80 -6.07 -16.37
N VAL A 475 -23.55 -5.94 -15.07
CA VAL A 475 -22.35 -5.26 -14.53
C VAL A 475 -21.56 -6.25 -13.68
N THR A 476 -20.30 -6.47 -14.03
CA THR A 476 -19.38 -7.29 -13.23
C THR A 476 -18.52 -6.39 -12.35
N MET A 477 -18.58 -6.64 -11.04
CA MET A 477 -17.89 -5.89 -10.01
C MET A 477 -16.96 -6.80 -9.19
N PRO A 478 -15.87 -6.28 -8.63
CA PRO A 478 -15.04 -7.03 -7.69
C PRO A 478 -15.73 -7.16 -6.33
N TYR A 479 -15.53 -8.30 -5.65
CA TYR A 479 -16.09 -8.56 -4.32
C TYR A 479 -15.10 -9.31 -3.41
N GLU A 480 -14.85 -8.77 -2.22
CA GLU A 480 -13.87 -9.31 -1.26
C GLU A 480 -14.42 -9.46 0.17
N PHE A 481 -15.74 -9.50 0.34
CA PHE A 481 -16.39 -9.60 1.65
C PHE A 481 -16.97 -11.00 1.89
N LEU A 482 -17.40 -11.23 3.13
CA LEU A 482 -18.23 -12.36 3.53
C LEU A 482 -19.58 -11.84 4.05
N PRO A 483 -20.69 -12.58 3.86
CA PRO A 483 -20.78 -13.85 3.13
C PRO A 483 -20.54 -13.70 1.62
N ARG A 484 -20.07 -14.77 0.95
CA ARG A 484 -19.94 -14.76 -0.52
C ARG A 484 -21.33 -14.78 -1.17
N PRO A 485 -21.56 -14.03 -2.26
CA PRO A 485 -22.84 -14.08 -2.97
C PRO A 485 -23.07 -15.44 -3.60
N ILE A 486 -24.33 -15.79 -3.84
CA ILE A 486 -24.74 -17.04 -4.49
C ILE A 486 -25.43 -16.72 -5.82
N LYS A 487 -25.20 -17.56 -6.84
CA LYS A 487 -25.87 -17.41 -8.14
C LYS A 487 -27.39 -17.48 -7.96
N GLY A 488 -28.10 -16.52 -8.55
CA GLY A 488 -29.55 -16.37 -8.47
C GLY A 488 -30.04 -15.51 -7.30
N GLN A 489 -29.16 -15.16 -6.35
CA GLN A 489 -29.49 -14.34 -5.19
C GLN A 489 -29.80 -12.89 -5.60
N THR A 490 -30.75 -12.27 -4.91
CA THR A 490 -31.02 -10.82 -4.97
C THR A 490 -30.07 -10.08 -4.04
N VAL A 491 -29.48 -8.99 -4.52
CA VAL A 491 -28.53 -8.15 -3.77
C VAL A 491 -28.90 -6.68 -3.90
N LYS A 492 -28.57 -5.89 -2.89
CA LYS A 492 -28.75 -4.43 -2.92
C LYS A 492 -27.61 -3.79 -3.68
N VAL A 493 -27.88 -3.22 -4.85
CA VAL A 493 -26.87 -2.58 -5.69
C VAL A 493 -26.69 -1.13 -5.25
N LEU A 494 -25.43 -0.70 -5.18
CA LEU A 494 -25.03 0.62 -4.74
C LEU A 494 -24.33 1.41 -5.84
N ASP A 495 -24.41 2.74 -5.73
CA ASP A 495 -23.64 3.69 -6.53
C ASP A 495 -22.22 3.93 -5.97
N ARG A 496 -21.55 4.98 -6.47
CA ARG A 496 -20.19 5.37 -6.06
C ARG A 496 -20.12 6.03 -4.69
N GLU A 497 -21.24 6.49 -4.17
CA GLU A 497 -21.39 7.03 -2.81
C GLU A 497 -21.80 5.96 -1.80
N GLY A 498 -22.07 4.73 -2.26
CA GLY A 498 -22.62 3.66 -1.44
C GLY A 498 -24.13 3.79 -1.20
N LYS A 499 -24.85 4.59 -1.99
CA LYS A 499 -26.30 4.72 -1.90
C LYS A 499 -26.96 3.60 -2.69
N TYR A 500 -28.03 3.04 -2.13
CA TYR A 500 -28.86 2.05 -2.81
C TYR A 500 -29.52 2.64 -4.07
N ILE A 501 -29.45 1.93 -5.19
CA ILE A 501 -30.06 2.34 -6.46
C ILE A 501 -31.07 1.35 -7.03
N CYS A 502 -30.91 0.05 -6.78
CA CYS A 502 -31.85 -1.00 -7.17
C CYS A 502 -31.54 -2.34 -6.50
N ASP A 503 -32.51 -3.24 -6.52
CA ASP A 503 -32.27 -4.65 -6.34
C ASP A 503 -31.70 -5.25 -7.63
N GLY A 504 -30.61 -5.99 -7.52
CA GLY A 504 -29.95 -6.67 -8.62
C GLY A 504 -29.91 -8.18 -8.42
N LYS A 505 -29.77 -8.94 -9.51
CA LYS A 505 -29.71 -10.41 -9.46
C LYS A 505 -28.31 -10.90 -9.80
N VAL A 506 -27.75 -11.77 -8.96
CA VAL A 506 -26.43 -12.38 -9.21
C VAL A 506 -26.54 -13.42 -10.34
N ILE A 507 -25.95 -13.14 -11.50
CA ILE A 507 -26.03 -14.02 -12.68
C ILE A 507 -24.86 -15.00 -12.75
N SER A 508 -23.64 -14.53 -12.44
CA SER A 508 -22.46 -15.40 -12.46
C SER A 508 -21.38 -14.90 -11.51
N ILE A 509 -20.57 -15.83 -11.00
CA ILE A 509 -19.51 -15.57 -10.05
C ILE A 509 -18.25 -16.27 -10.54
N LEU A 510 -17.14 -15.54 -10.65
CA LEU A 510 -15.80 -16.11 -10.77
C LEU A 510 -15.11 -15.94 -9.40
N ASP A 511 -14.92 -17.04 -8.66
CA ASP A 511 -14.29 -17.03 -7.33
C ASP A 511 -13.44 -18.30 -7.11
N GLY A 512 -12.51 -18.56 -8.02
CA GLY A 512 -11.56 -19.67 -7.93
C GLY A 512 -10.21 -19.25 -7.35
N LYS A 513 -9.28 -20.20 -7.28
CA LYS A 513 -7.89 -19.96 -6.84
C LYS A 513 -7.20 -18.81 -7.62
N PHE A 514 -7.52 -18.68 -8.92
CA PHE A 514 -6.95 -17.64 -9.77
C PHE A 514 -7.39 -16.21 -9.38
N GLN A 515 -8.60 -16.06 -8.84
CA GLN A 515 -9.15 -14.81 -8.35
C GLN A 515 -8.58 -14.39 -6.99
N ASP A 516 -7.94 -15.31 -6.26
CA ASP A 516 -7.20 -15.07 -5.00
C ASP A 516 -7.97 -14.13 -4.04
N LYS A 517 -9.15 -14.60 -3.63
CA LYS A 517 -10.09 -13.96 -2.70
C LYS A 517 -10.77 -12.67 -3.22
N THR A 518 -10.54 -12.29 -4.48
CA THR A 518 -11.20 -11.17 -5.16
C THR A 518 -12.15 -11.70 -6.24
N ALA A 519 -13.39 -12.02 -5.85
CA ALA A 519 -14.38 -12.57 -6.78
C ALA A 519 -14.78 -11.52 -7.81
N ALA A 520 -15.04 -11.95 -9.06
CA ALA A 520 -15.68 -11.10 -10.07
C ALA A 520 -17.15 -11.55 -10.21
N VAL A 521 -18.07 -10.69 -9.80
CA VAL A 521 -19.49 -11.02 -9.65
C VAL A 521 -20.30 -10.21 -10.66
N SER A 522 -20.98 -10.90 -11.57
CA SER A 522 -21.84 -10.29 -12.59
C SER A 522 -23.27 -10.17 -12.06
N ILE A 523 -23.76 -8.94 -11.96
CA ILE A 523 -25.08 -8.59 -11.45
C ILE A 523 -25.92 -8.01 -12.57
N GLU A 524 -27.11 -8.56 -12.76
CA GLU A 524 -28.12 -8.00 -13.63
C GLU A 524 -28.82 -6.84 -12.93
N VAL A 525 -28.90 -5.71 -13.64
CA VAL A 525 -29.53 -4.47 -13.19
C VAL A 525 -30.47 -3.92 -14.28
N PRO A 526 -31.47 -3.10 -13.93
CA PRO A 526 -32.27 -2.38 -14.91
C PRO A 526 -31.42 -1.61 -15.93
N LYS A 527 -31.86 -1.61 -17.19
CA LYS A 527 -31.20 -0.86 -18.27
C LYS A 527 -31.12 0.63 -17.90
N GLY A 528 -29.99 1.25 -18.22
CA GLY A 528 -29.67 2.62 -17.80
C GLY A 528 -28.86 2.73 -16.51
N LEU A 529 -28.93 1.74 -15.61
CA LEU A 529 -28.17 1.75 -14.35
C LEU A 529 -26.74 1.18 -14.47
N HIS A 530 -26.37 0.66 -15.63
CA HIS A 530 -25.04 0.08 -15.88
C HIS A 530 -23.86 1.01 -15.56
N ASN A 531 -24.05 2.33 -15.73
CA ASN A 531 -23.02 3.30 -15.42
C ASN A 531 -23.01 3.75 -13.94
N GLU A 532 -24.09 3.52 -13.20
CA GLU A 532 -24.21 3.92 -11.79
C GLU A 532 -23.84 2.79 -10.83
N ALA A 533 -24.22 1.55 -11.16
CA ALA A 533 -23.95 0.37 -10.36
C ALA A 533 -22.44 0.14 -10.18
N ARG A 534 -21.91 0.29 -8.97
CA ARG A 534 -20.45 0.19 -8.67
C ARG A 534 -20.10 -0.61 -7.44
N ASN A 535 -21.09 -1.01 -6.65
CA ASN A 535 -20.92 -1.98 -5.58
C ASN A 535 -22.25 -2.68 -5.29
N PHE A 536 -22.24 -3.63 -4.36
CA PHE A 536 -23.45 -4.29 -3.88
C PHE A 536 -23.24 -4.89 -2.49
N ILE A 537 -24.36 -5.12 -1.80
CA ILE A 537 -24.41 -5.75 -0.48
C ILE A 537 -25.21 -7.04 -0.59
N VAL A 538 -24.67 -8.10 0.00
CA VAL A 538 -25.37 -9.38 0.19
C VAL A 538 -26.18 -9.29 1.48
N GLU A 539 -27.46 -9.66 1.47
CA GLU A 539 -28.27 -9.72 2.71
C GLU A 539 -27.53 -10.59 3.76
N ASP A 540 -27.62 -10.20 5.04
CA ASP A 540 -26.81 -10.70 6.18
C ASP A 540 -25.33 -10.25 6.24
N SER A 541 -24.91 -9.27 5.44
CA SER A 541 -23.59 -8.64 5.62
C SER A 541 -23.52 -7.88 6.96
N ILE A 542 -22.54 -8.18 7.80
CA ILE A 542 -22.38 -7.67 9.18
C ILE A 542 -22.00 -6.17 9.24
N TYR A 543 -21.79 -5.51 8.09
CA TYR A 543 -21.06 -4.24 7.97
C TYR A 543 -21.89 -3.00 7.62
N VAL A 544 -23.21 -3.14 7.54
CA VAL A 544 -24.13 -2.08 7.10
C VAL A 544 -24.71 -1.32 8.29
#